data_AF-A0AAF0VYK5-F1
#
_entry.id   AF-A0AAF0VYK5-F1
#
_cell.length_a   1.000
_cell.length_b   1.000
_cell.length_c   1.000
_cell.angle_alpha   90.00
_cell.angle_beta   90.00
_cell.angle_gamma   90.00
#
_symmetry.space_group_name_H-M   'P 1'
#
loop_
_entity.id
_entity.type
_entity.pdbx_description
1 polymer ?
#
loop_
_entity_poly.entity_id
_entity_poly.type
_entity_poly.pdbx_seq_one_letter_code
_entity_poly.pdbx_strand_id
1 'polypeptide(L)'
;MEPDAGDPGIARAGAAVAARRRELDIKQRNLAKYKIINAGALIAFEKGRSWPRERTRAKLEEVLQWPAGTIASIRYGGSVPGAAPEPPADEGAASLIIGAVEVAMKTFGAAIESLPPDDDPEFGDRVTVILADLRKLETLVARAAQRSRGTADVVLALRTVRRCYDDLMFRAAASPGATLGQRLYAARRRANLSAAETANAAGLPAGLVDAVEAGESAGDADTATLNALIASLDG
;
A
#
# COMPACT_ATOMS: atom_id res chain seq x y z
N MET A 1 9.50 -27.95 4.19
CA MET A 1 10.79 -27.34 3.82
C MET A 1 10.46 -26.27 2.78
N GLU A 2 10.15 -25.06 3.23
CA GLU A 2 9.88 -23.95 2.33
C GLU A 2 11.18 -23.53 1.65
N PRO A 3 11.22 -23.31 0.33
CA PRO A 3 12.40 -22.77 -0.31
C PRO A 3 12.62 -21.35 0.24
N ASP A 4 13.80 -21.11 0.82
CA ASP A 4 14.29 -19.79 1.21
C ASP A 4 14.10 -18.83 0.03
N ALA A 5 13.03 -18.05 0.08
CA ALA A 5 12.70 -17.07 -0.93
C ALA A 5 13.70 -15.93 -0.79
N GLY A 6 14.86 -16.09 -1.43
CA GLY A 6 15.95 -15.12 -1.39
C GLY A 6 15.44 -13.70 -1.64
N ASP A 7 15.99 -12.72 -0.91
CA ASP A 7 15.57 -11.31 -0.96
C ASP A 7 15.42 -10.85 -2.42
N PRO A 8 14.19 -10.47 -2.86
CA PRO A 8 13.92 -10.10 -4.24
C PRO A 8 14.76 -8.89 -4.69
N GLY A 9 15.18 -8.04 -3.76
CA GLY A 9 16.12 -6.95 -4.02
C GLY A 9 17.51 -7.44 -4.40
N ILE A 10 18.00 -8.51 -3.77
CA ILE A 10 19.30 -9.12 -4.12
C ILE A 10 19.22 -9.75 -5.52
N ALA A 11 18.12 -10.42 -5.84
CA ALA A 11 17.90 -11.00 -7.17
C ALA A 11 17.90 -9.92 -8.28
N ARG A 12 17.23 -8.78 -8.07
CA ARG A 12 17.24 -7.64 -9.00
C ARG A 12 18.64 -7.09 -9.23
N ALA A 13 19.37 -6.79 -8.15
CA ALA A 13 20.73 -6.25 -8.23
C ALA A 13 21.71 -7.24 -8.89
N GLY A 14 21.59 -8.54 -8.56
CA GLY A 14 22.40 -9.59 -9.18
C GLY A 14 22.15 -9.73 -10.67
N ALA A 15 20.88 -9.70 -11.09
CA ALA A 15 20.50 -9.76 -12.50
C ALA A 15 21.01 -8.54 -13.29
N ALA A 16 20.88 -7.33 -12.74
CA ALA A 16 21.37 -6.10 -13.35
C ALA A 16 22.91 -6.12 -13.53
N VAL A 17 23.64 -6.57 -12.51
CA VAL A 17 25.10 -6.75 -12.58
C VAL A 17 25.48 -7.77 -13.66
N ALA A 18 24.77 -8.89 -13.74
CA ALA A 18 25.01 -9.91 -14.77
C ALA A 18 24.76 -9.37 -16.18
N ALA A 19 23.69 -8.58 -16.38
CA ALA A 19 23.36 -7.96 -17.65
C ALA A 19 24.45 -6.97 -18.09
N ARG A 20 24.79 -6.00 -17.23
CA ARG A 20 25.81 -4.99 -17.52
C ARG A 20 27.18 -5.60 -17.79
N ARG A 21 27.53 -6.65 -17.06
CA ARG A 21 28.78 -7.39 -17.27
C ARG A 21 28.83 -8.02 -18.67
N ARG A 22 27.71 -8.55 -19.17
CA ARG A 22 27.63 -9.10 -20.55
C ARG A 22 27.71 -8.00 -21.60
N GLU A 23 27.06 -6.85 -21.36
CA GLU A 23 27.14 -5.69 -22.26
C GLU A 23 28.57 -5.20 -22.46
N LEU A 24 29.38 -5.20 -21.40
CA LEU A 24 30.78 -4.77 -21.44
C LEU A 24 31.75 -5.90 -21.85
N ASP A 25 31.24 -7.07 -22.26
CA ASP A 25 32.01 -8.30 -22.55
C ASP A 25 32.99 -8.73 -21.44
N ILE A 26 32.63 -8.48 -20.18
CA ILE A 26 33.47 -8.80 -19.03
C ILE A 26 33.24 -10.27 -18.63
N LYS A 27 34.25 -11.10 -18.84
CA LYS A 27 34.21 -12.52 -18.45
C LYS A 27 34.36 -12.69 -16.94
N GLN A 28 33.58 -13.59 -16.33
CA GLN A 28 33.64 -13.87 -14.87
C GLN A 28 35.05 -14.25 -14.40
N ARG A 29 35.83 -14.96 -15.23
CA ARG A 29 37.22 -15.33 -14.95
C ARG A 29 38.13 -14.12 -14.78
N ASN A 30 37.86 -13.02 -15.49
CA ASN A 30 38.64 -11.79 -15.39
C ASN A 30 38.43 -11.12 -14.03
N LEU A 31 37.18 -11.08 -13.53
CA LEU A 31 36.88 -10.52 -12.21
C LEU A 31 37.55 -11.27 -11.06
N ALA A 32 37.69 -12.60 -11.18
CA ALA A 32 38.46 -13.40 -10.24
C ALA A 32 39.97 -13.14 -10.34
N LYS A 33 40.49 -13.06 -11.57
CA LYS A 33 41.92 -12.75 -11.84
C LYS A 33 42.34 -11.40 -11.26
N TYR A 34 41.49 -10.38 -11.38
CA TYR A 34 41.73 -9.04 -10.80
C TYR A 34 41.40 -8.94 -9.30
N LYS A 35 41.13 -10.07 -8.62
CA LYS A 35 40.79 -10.12 -7.19
C LYS A 35 39.64 -9.17 -6.79
N ILE A 36 38.67 -9.00 -7.69
CA ILE A 36 37.48 -8.19 -7.44
C ILE A 36 36.47 -9.03 -6.65
N ILE A 37 36.15 -10.20 -7.19
CA ILE A 37 35.24 -11.17 -6.58
C ILE A 37 35.57 -12.58 -7.07
N ASN A 38 35.43 -13.59 -6.20
CA ASN A 38 35.58 -14.99 -6.60
C ASN A 38 34.44 -15.40 -7.54
N ALA A 39 34.71 -16.19 -8.58
CA ALA A 39 33.72 -16.68 -9.52
C ALA A 39 32.50 -17.33 -8.84
N GLY A 40 32.70 -18.13 -7.77
CA GLY A 40 31.60 -18.74 -7.03
C GLY A 40 30.70 -17.70 -6.33
N ALA A 41 31.31 -16.69 -5.70
CA ALA A 41 30.59 -15.61 -5.03
C ALA A 41 29.87 -14.68 -6.03
N LEU A 42 30.47 -14.46 -7.20
CA LEU A 42 29.83 -13.71 -8.28
C LEU A 42 28.60 -14.45 -8.80
N ILE A 43 28.71 -15.76 -9.06
CA ILE A 43 27.56 -16.56 -9.52
C ILE A 43 26.45 -16.60 -8.46
N ALA A 44 26.80 -16.75 -7.19
CA ALA A 44 25.83 -16.71 -6.10
C ALA A 44 25.12 -15.35 -6.03
N PHE A 45 25.83 -14.25 -6.21
CA PHE A 45 25.25 -12.92 -6.26
C PHE A 45 24.39 -12.68 -7.51
N GLU A 46 24.88 -13.01 -8.71
CA GLU A 46 24.13 -12.87 -9.97
C GLU A 46 22.83 -13.68 -9.97
N LYS A 47 22.79 -14.79 -9.23
CA LYS A 47 21.60 -15.62 -9.04
C LYS A 47 20.74 -15.21 -7.85
N GLY A 48 21.02 -14.08 -7.21
CA GLY A 48 20.21 -13.56 -6.11
C GLY A 48 20.41 -14.23 -4.75
N ARG A 49 21.40 -15.12 -4.60
CA ARG A 49 21.56 -15.99 -3.41
C ARG A 49 22.45 -15.42 -2.32
N SER A 50 23.24 -14.39 -2.63
CA SER A 50 24.20 -13.82 -1.68
C SER A 50 24.42 -12.34 -1.95
N TRP A 51 24.56 -11.54 -0.89
CA TRP A 51 24.89 -10.13 -1.00
C TRP A 51 26.38 -9.88 -0.78
N PRO A 52 27.14 -9.35 -1.77
CA PRO A 52 28.54 -9.04 -1.58
C PRO A 52 28.77 -7.89 -0.58
N ARG A 53 29.92 -7.92 0.09
CA ARG A 53 30.35 -6.83 0.99
C ARG A 53 30.47 -5.52 0.22
N GLU A 54 30.31 -4.41 0.93
CA GLU A 54 30.36 -3.06 0.35
C GLU A 54 31.62 -2.78 -0.46
N ARG A 55 32.80 -3.12 0.06
CA ARG A 55 34.07 -3.00 -0.68
C ARG A 55 34.08 -3.76 -2.00
N THR A 56 33.44 -4.94 -2.06
CA THR A 56 33.35 -5.75 -3.28
C THR A 56 32.34 -5.15 -4.26
N ARG A 57 31.23 -4.61 -3.76
CA ARG A 57 30.24 -3.89 -4.58
C ARG A 57 30.86 -2.64 -5.21
N ALA A 58 31.59 -1.84 -4.45
CA ALA A 58 32.29 -0.66 -4.96
C ALA A 58 33.27 -0.99 -6.11
N LYS A 59 34.07 -2.06 -5.95
CA LYS A 59 34.96 -2.53 -7.02
C LYS A 59 34.22 -3.06 -8.25
N LEU A 60 33.07 -3.71 -8.04
CA LEU A 60 32.22 -4.15 -9.15
C LEU A 60 31.63 -2.94 -9.89
N GLU A 61 31.17 -1.92 -9.17
CA GLU A 61 30.64 -0.68 -9.75
C GLU A 61 31.71 0.01 -10.62
N GLU A 62 32.94 0.14 -10.12
CA GLU A 62 34.07 0.70 -10.88
C GLU A 62 34.31 -0.04 -12.20
N VAL A 63 34.33 -1.39 -12.16
CA VAL A 63 34.56 -2.21 -13.36
C VAL A 63 33.35 -2.23 -14.30
N LEU A 64 32.14 -2.08 -13.79
CA LEU A 64 30.91 -1.95 -14.57
C LEU A 64 30.68 -0.52 -15.09
N GLN A 65 31.60 0.41 -14.79
CA GLN A 65 31.51 1.82 -15.12
C GLN A 65 30.23 2.47 -14.55
N TRP A 66 29.86 2.07 -13.35
CA TRP A 66 28.72 2.62 -12.62
C TRP A 66 29.18 3.56 -11.51
N PRO A 67 28.38 4.59 -11.17
CA PRO A 67 28.61 5.41 -9.99
C PRO A 67 28.62 4.56 -8.71
N ALA A 68 29.39 4.98 -7.71
CA ALA A 68 29.43 4.33 -6.41
C ALA A 68 28.02 4.28 -5.77
N GLY A 69 27.64 3.13 -5.22
CA GLY A 69 26.34 2.91 -4.59
C GLY A 69 25.22 2.46 -5.54
N THR A 70 25.47 2.35 -6.85
CA THR A 70 24.48 1.90 -7.84
C THR A 70 23.93 0.50 -7.54
N ILE A 71 24.78 -0.46 -7.19
CA ILE A 71 24.34 -1.83 -6.87
C ILE A 71 23.43 -1.83 -5.64
N ALA A 72 23.74 -0.99 -4.65
CA ALA A 72 22.89 -0.82 -3.47
C ALA A 72 21.54 -0.21 -3.85
N SER A 73 21.56 0.85 -4.67
CA SER A 73 20.36 1.54 -5.15
C SER A 73 19.43 0.57 -5.89
N ILE A 74 19.96 -0.25 -6.80
CA ILE A 74 19.18 -1.25 -7.56
C ILE A 74 18.51 -2.27 -6.62
N ARG A 75 19.18 -2.70 -5.53
CA ARG A 75 18.57 -3.60 -4.53
C ARG A 75 17.29 -3.01 -3.96
N TYR A 76 17.29 -1.72 -3.65
CA TYR A 76 16.15 -0.99 -3.10
C TYR A 76 15.16 -0.49 -4.16
N GLY A 77 15.35 -0.85 -5.44
CA GLY A 77 14.43 -0.49 -6.53
C GLY A 77 14.83 0.75 -7.32
N GLY A 78 16.06 1.24 -7.15
CA GLY A 78 16.62 2.29 -8.00
C GLY A 78 16.83 1.83 -9.45
N SER A 79 16.90 2.79 -10.36
CA SER A 79 17.08 2.54 -11.79
C SER A 79 18.50 2.03 -12.12
N VAL A 80 18.61 1.22 -13.17
CA VAL A 80 19.89 0.72 -13.70
C VAL A 80 20.46 1.74 -14.68
N PRO A 81 21.66 2.31 -14.46
CA PRO A 81 22.24 3.29 -15.39
C PRO A 81 22.50 2.70 -16.77
N GLY A 82 21.97 3.35 -17.81
CA GLY A 82 22.18 2.97 -19.22
C GLY A 82 21.21 1.93 -19.76
N ALA A 83 20.32 1.37 -18.94
CA ALA A 83 19.15 0.67 -19.46
C ALA A 83 18.25 1.70 -20.16
N ALA A 84 17.83 1.42 -21.40
CA ALA A 84 16.71 2.16 -21.98
C ALA A 84 15.55 2.07 -20.97
N PRO A 85 14.87 3.18 -20.62
CA PRO A 85 13.70 3.07 -19.77
C PRO A 85 12.74 2.12 -20.48
N GLU A 86 12.47 0.95 -19.90
CA GLU A 86 11.22 0.27 -20.22
C GLU A 86 10.14 1.32 -19.97
N PRO A 87 9.30 1.64 -20.97
CA PRO A 87 8.23 2.60 -20.75
C PRO A 87 7.43 2.08 -19.56
N PRO A 88 7.22 2.89 -18.51
CA PRO A 88 6.35 2.47 -17.43
C PRO A 88 4.97 2.28 -18.06
N ALA A 89 4.59 1.03 -18.29
CA ALA A 89 3.24 0.68 -18.72
C ALA A 89 2.18 1.21 -17.72
N ASP A 90 2.62 1.62 -16.53
CA ASP A 90 1.83 2.11 -15.40
C ASP A 90 1.66 3.64 -15.31
N GLU A 91 2.42 4.47 -16.05
CA GLU A 91 2.25 5.94 -15.95
C GLU A 91 0.93 6.40 -16.59
N GLY A 92 0.61 5.88 -17.78
CA GLY A 92 -0.67 6.19 -18.45
C GLY A 92 -1.88 5.66 -17.67
N ALA A 93 -1.75 4.48 -17.05
CA ALA A 93 -2.78 3.92 -16.18
C ALA A 93 -2.96 4.77 -14.91
N ALA A 94 -1.87 5.22 -14.28
CA ALA A 94 -1.94 6.10 -13.13
C ALA A 94 -2.64 7.43 -13.45
N SER A 95 -2.30 8.10 -14.55
CA SER A 95 -2.96 9.34 -14.96
C SER A 95 -4.46 9.17 -15.22
N LEU A 96 -4.86 8.07 -15.88
CA LEU A 96 -6.29 7.76 -16.09
C LEU A 96 -7.03 7.51 -14.77
N ILE A 97 -6.41 6.80 -13.83
CA ILE A 97 -6.97 6.54 -12.51
C ILE A 97 -7.13 7.84 -11.73
N ILE A 98 -6.13 8.73 -11.77
CA ILE A 98 -6.19 10.04 -11.11
C ILE A 98 -7.35 10.86 -11.67
N GLY A 99 -7.48 10.94 -13.01
CA GLY A 99 -8.59 11.64 -13.66
C GLY A 99 -9.96 11.05 -13.28
N ALA A 100 -10.08 9.72 -13.22
CA ALA A 100 -11.30 9.06 -12.77
C ALA A 100 -11.63 9.34 -11.30
N VAL A 101 -10.63 9.34 -10.42
CA VAL A 101 -10.80 9.71 -9.00
C VAL A 101 -11.26 11.16 -8.87
N GLU A 102 -10.67 12.09 -9.61
CA GLU A 102 -11.07 13.51 -9.55
C GLU A 102 -12.55 13.70 -9.92
N VAL A 103 -13.02 13.05 -10.99
CA VAL A 103 -14.43 13.11 -11.41
C VAL A 103 -15.34 12.45 -10.38
N ALA A 104 -14.96 11.28 -9.86
CA ALA A 104 -15.73 10.60 -8.83
C ALA A 104 -15.84 11.44 -7.55
N MET A 105 -14.74 12.06 -7.11
CA MET A 105 -14.73 12.91 -5.93
C MET A 105 -15.59 14.17 -6.09
N LYS A 106 -15.63 14.79 -7.28
CA LYS A 106 -16.57 15.88 -7.57
C LYS A 106 -18.02 15.42 -7.45
N THR A 107 -18.33 14.22 -7.94
CA THR A 107 -19.67 13.63 -7.87
C THR A 107 -20.06 13.33 -6.42
N PHE A 108 -19.17 12.73 -5.62
CA PHE A 108 -19.41 12.49 -4.20
C PHE A 108 -19.53 13.78 -3.40
N GLY A 109 -18.73 14.81 -3.71
CA GLY A 109 -18.87 16.13 -3.09
C GLY A 109 -20.27 16.71 -3.28
N ALA A 110 -20.77 16.72 -4.51
CA ALA A 110 -22.13 17.17 -4.80
C ALA A 110 -23.21 16.31 -4.11
N ALA A 111 -23.02 14.98 -4.06
CA ALA A 111 -23.94 14.09 -3.37
C ALA A 111 -23.99 14.35 -1.85
N ILE A 112 -22.82 14.58 -1.22
CA ILE A 112 -22.70 14.90 0.20
C ILE A 112 -23.31 16.27 0.51
N GLU A 113 -23.11 17.27 -0.34
CA GLU A 113 -23.74 18.59 -0.22
C GLU A 113 -25.27 18.53 -0.35
N SER A 114 -25.79 17.55 -1.10
CA SER A 114 -27.23 17.33 -1.27
C SER A 114 -27.88 16.49 -0.17
N LEU A 115 -27.10 16.01 0.82
CA LEU A 115 -27.64 15.25 1.93
C LEU A 115 -28.62 16.11 2.75
N PRO A 116 -29.72 15.53 3.23
CA PRO A 116 -30.63 16.24 4.12
C PRO A 116 -29.95 16.55 5.47
N PRO A 117 -30.60 17.34 6.35
CA PRO A 117 -30.17 17.54 7.72
C PRO A 117 -29.95 16.22 8.48
N ASP A 118 -29.06 16.21 9.47
CA ASP A 118 -28.61 14.98 10.14
C ASP A 118 -29.71 14.31 11.00
N ASP A 119 -30.76 15.04 11.35
CA ASP A 119 -31.95 14.57 12.06
C ASP A 119 -33.08 14.11 11.14
N ASP A 120 -32.92 14.29 9.82
CA ASP A 120 -33.88 13.83 8.83
C ASP A 120 -33.87 12.28 8.75
N PRO A 121 -35.04 11.62 8.74
CA PRO A 121 -35.11 10.16 8.66
C PRO A 121 -34.47 9.58 7.40
N GLU A 122 -34.40 10.31 6.28
CA GLU A 122 -33.75 9.86 5.05
C GLU A 122 -32.22 9.98 5.08
N PHE A 123 -31.66 10.73 6.04
CA PHE A 123 -30.21 10.95 6.13
C PHE A 123 -29.45 9.63 6.25
N GLY A 124 -29.88 8.75 7.15
CA GLY A 124 -29.22 7.47 7.43
C GLY A 124 -29.10 6.56 6.22
N ASP A 125 -30.17 6.44 5.44
CA ASP A 125 -30.18 5.61 4.23
C ASP A 125 -29.28 6.20 3.14
N ARG A 126 -29.38 7.52 2.90
CA ARG A 126 -28.60 8.20 1.87
C ARG A 126 -27.11 8.20 2.19
N VAL A 127 -26.71 8.47 3.44
CA VAL A 127 -25.31 8.49 3.84
C VAL A 127 -24.67 7.11 3.75
N THR A 128 -25.42 6.05 4.07
CA THR A 128 -24.96 4.67 4.00
C THR A 128 -24.61 4.27 2.56
N VAL A 129 -25.42 4.67 1.58
CA VAL A 129 -25.14 4.44 0.16
C VAL A 129 -23.85 5.14 -0.27
N ILE A 130 -23.68 6.42 0.08
CA ILE A 130 -22.49 7.20 -0.29
C ILE A 130 -21.22 6.59 0.35
N LEU A 131 -21.28 6.20 1.64
CA LEU A 131 -20.16 5.56 2.34
C LEU A 131 -19.77 4.23 1.68
N ALA A 132 -20.75 3.41 1.29
CA ALA A 132 -20.49 2.15 0.61
C ALA A 132 -19.78 2.37 -0.74
N ASP A 133 -20.18 3.38 -1.51
CA ASP A 133 -19.57 3.70 -2.80
C ASP A 133 -18.17 4.33 -2.65
N LEU A 134 -17.96 5.17 -1.65
CA LEU A 134 -16.62 5.68 -1.29
C LEU A 134 -15.67 4.54 -0.91
N ARG A 135 -16.13 3.53 -0.16
CA ARG A 135 -15.32 2.35 0.21
C ARG A 135 -14.96 1.49 -1.01
N LYS A 136 -15.87 1.37 -1.98
CA LYS A 136 -15.57 0.73 -3.28
C LYS A 136 -14.49 1.51 -4.03
N LEU A 137 -14.60 2.84 -4.08
CA LEU A 137 -13.58 3.69 -4.70
C LEU A 137 -12.23 3.55 -4.00
N GLU A 138 -12.19 3.61 -2.67
CA GLU A 138 -10.95 3.41 -1.90
C GLU A 138 -10.28 2.08 -2.25
N THR A 139 -11.05 0.99 -2.29
CA THR A 139 -10.54 -0.34 -2.63
C THR A 139 -9.92 -0.37 -4.03
N LEU A 140 -10.53 0.28 -5.01
CA LEU A 140 -9.99 0.37 -6.37
C LEU A 140 -8.69 1.18 -6.41
N VAL A 141 -8.65 2.33 -5.75
CA VAL A 141 -7.47 3.21 -5.73
C VAL A 141 -6.32 2.58 -4.93
N ALA A 142 -6.60 1.91 -3.82
CA ALA A 142 -5.60 1.19 -3.04
C ALA A 142 -4.97 0.04 -3.84
N ARG A 143 -5.78 -0.72 -4.59
CA ARG A 143 -5.28 -1.76 -5.50
C ARG A 143 -4.42 -1.19 -6.62
N ALA A 144 -4.78 -0.02 -7.15
CA ALA A 144 -3.96 0.69 -8.13
C ALA A 144 -2.63 1.11 -7.52
N ALA A 145 -2.65 1.81 -6.38
CA ALA A 145 -1.45 2.27 -5.67
C ALA A 145 -0.46 1.13 -5.36
N GLN A 146 -0.97 -0.07 -5.03
CA GLN A 146 -0.15 -1.24 -4.75
C GLN A 146 0.60 -1.76 -6.00
N ARG A 147 0.03 -1.56 -7.19
CA ARG A 147 0.62 -1.96 -8.48
C ARG A 147 1.57 -0.89 -9.01
N SER A 148 1.14 0.37 -8.98
CA SER A 148 1.89 1.55 -9.44
C SER A 148 2.84 2.08 -8.37
N ARG A 149 3.83 1.27 -7.99
CA ARG A 149 4.83 1.63 -6.96
C ARG A 149 5.59 2.90 -7.37
N GLY A 150 5.48 3.95 -6.56
CA GLY A 150 6.28 5.17 -6.68
C GLY A 150 5.57 6.39 -7.26
N THR A 151 4.30 6.29 -7.66
CA THR A 151 3.54 7.45 -8.15
C THR A 151 2.91 8.21 -6.98
N ALA A 152 3.51 9.34 -6.60
CA ALA A 152 3.04 10.18 -5.49
C ALA A 152 1.58 10.63 -5.64
N ASP A 153 1.14 10.89 -6.87
CA ASP A 153 -0.22 11.37 -7.16
C ASP A 153 -1.30 10.35 -6.84
N VAL A 154 -1.04 9.05 -7.02
CA VAL A 154 -2.00 7.99 -6.65
C VAL A 154 -2.14 7.89 -5.13
N VAL A 155 -1.05 8.13 -4.39
CA VAL A 155 -1.09 8.18 -2.91
C VAL A 155 -1.87 9.40 -2.43
N LEU A 156 -1.69 10.56 -3.07
CA LEU A 156 -2.48 11.76 -2.78
C LEU A 156 -3.97 11.56 -3.10
N ALA A 157 -4.29 10.89 -4.21
CA ALA A 157 -5.65 10.51 -4.56
C ALA A 157 -6.28 9.60 -3.49
N LEU A 158 -5.56 8.56 -3.05
CA LEU A 158 -6.01 7.66 -1.99
C LEU A 158 -6.25 8.41 -0.67
N ARG A 159 -5.36 9.35 -0.32
CA ARG A 159 -5.54 10.22 0.86
C ARG A 159 -6.81 11.06 0.75
N THR A 160 -7.10 11.63 -0.41
CA THR A 160 -8.31 12.43 -0.65
C THR A 160 -9.58 11.59 -0.46
N VAL A 161 -9.63 10.39 -1.03
CA VAL A 161 -10.78 9.47 -0.87
C VAL A 161 -10.97 9.11 0.61
N ARG A 162 -9.90 8.70 1.29
CA ARG A 162 -9.95 8.32 2.72
C ARG A 162 -10.42 9.46 3.61
N ARG A 163 -9.93 10.68 3.38
CA ARG A 163 -10.36 11.85 4.13
C ARG A 163 -11.85 12.11 3.96
N CYS A 164 -12.35 12.06 2.73
CA CYS A 164 -13.78 12.26 2.46
C CYS A 164 -14.64 11.18 3.13
N TYR A 165 -14.21 9.92 3.09
CA TYR A 165 -14.87 8.83 3.81
C TYR A 165 -14.85 9.06 5.33
N ASP A 166 -13.70 9.41 5.91
CA ASP A 166 -13.56 9.70 7.34
C ASP A 166 -14.49 10.84 7.77
N ASP A 167 -14.45 11.97 7.06
CA ASP A 167 -15.26 13.15 7.37
C ASP A 167 -16.77 12.81 7.32
N LEU A 168 -17.21 12.08 6.29
CA LEU A 168 -18.60 11.65 6.16
C LEU A 168 -19.00 10.62 7.22
N MET A 169 -18.12 9.67 7.55
CA MET A 169 -18.35 8.65 8.56
C MET A 169 -18.47 9.28 9.96
N PHE A 170 -17.65 10.27 10.28
CA PHE A 170 -17.78 11.02 11.54
C PHE A 170 -19.09 11.80 11.63
N ARG A 171 -19.55 12.41 10.53
CA ARG A 171 -20.88 13.05 10.47
C ARG A 171 -21.99 12.02 10.67
N ALA A 172 -21.92 10.89 9.96
CA ALA A 172 -22.91 9.82 10.09
C ALA A 172 -22.98 9.26 11.53
N ALA A 173 -21.83 9.05 12.17
CA ALA A 173 -21.73 8.56 13.53
C ALA A 173 -22.29 9.52 14.60
N ALA A 174 -22.36 10.82 14.30
CA ALA A 174 -22.95 11.83 15.17
C ALA A 174 -24.48 11.96 15.00
N SER A 175 -25.07 11.34 13.98
CA SER A 175 -26.51 11.40 13.74
C SER A 175 -27.29 10.53 14.74
N PRO A 176 -28.55 10.87 15.06
CA PRO A 176 -29.39 10.08 15.96
C PRO A 176 -29.62 8.63 15.48
N GLY A 177 -29.61 8.42 14.17
CA GLY A 177 -29.81 7.12 13.52
C GLY A 177 -28.53 6.33 13.23
N ALA A 178 -27.38 6.73 13.82
CA ALA A 178 -26.10 6.11 13.53
C ALA A 178 -26.10 4.60 13.76
N THR A 179 -25.63 3.85 12.76
CA THR A 179 -25.49 2.39 12.85
C THR A 179 -24.42 1.99 13.86
N LEU A 180 -24.43 0.73 14.30
CA LEU A 180 -23.36 0.18 15.15
C LEU A 180 -21.98 0.38 14.52
N GLY A 181 -21.84 0.09 13.21
CA GLY A 181 -20.60 0.25 12.47
C GLY A 181 -20.10 1.69 12.42
N GLN A 182 -20.98 2.65 12.17
CA GLN A 182 -20.61 4.07 12.15
C GLN A 182 -20.09 4.54 13.53
N ARG A 183 -20.79 4.17 14.60
CA ARG A 183 -20.39 4.51 15.97
C ARG A 183 -19.06 3.84 16.35
N LEU A 184 -18.91 2.56 16.03
CA LEU A 184 -17.68 1.80 16.25
C LEU A 184 -16.49 2.43 15.52
N TYR A 185 -16.66 2.74 14.23
CA TYR A 185 -15.65 3.40 13.40
C TYR A 185 -15.16 4.69 14.06
N ALA A 186 -16.11 5.56 14.45
CA ALA A 186 -15.79 6.85 15.01
C ALA A 186 -15.05 6.73 16.36
N ALA A 187 -15.54 5.87 17.26
CA ALA A 187 -14.92 5.63 18.56
C ALA A 187 -13.49 5.09 18.41
N ARG A 188 -13.29 4.03 17.59
CA ARG A 188 -11.94 3.46 17.39
C ARG A 188 -10.99 4.46 16.74
N ARG A 189 -11.48 5.30 15.81
CA ARG A 189 -10.62 6.22 15.07
C ARG A 189 -10.17 7.39 15.94
N ARG A 190 -11.02 7.85 16.86
CA ARG A 190 -10.63 8.81 17.91
C ARG A 190 -9.60 8.23 18.88
N ALA A 191 -9.74 6.94 19.22
CA ALA A 191 -8.76 6.21 20.02
C ALA A 191 -7.49 5.79 19.23
N ASN A 192 -7.40 6.14 17.95
CA ASN A 192 -6.31 5.77 17.04
C ASN A 192 -6.06 4.24 16.96
N LEU A 193 -7.13 3.45 16.99
CA LEU A 193 -7.11 2.00 16.86
C LEU A 193 -7.43 1.53 15.44
N SER A 194 -6.70 0.52 14.99
CA SER A 194 -7.03 -0.25 13.78
C SER A 194 -8.17 -1.24 14.05
N ALA A 195 -8.86 -1.67 12.99
CA ALA A 195 -9.92 -2.69 13.11
C ALA A 195 -9.42 -3.99 13.75
N ALA A 196 -8.19 -4.40 13.44
CA ALA A 196 -7.56 -5.59 14.03
C ALA A 196 -7.29 -5.42 15.53
N GLU A 197 -6.80 -4.26 15.97
CA GLU A 197 -6.60 -3.96 17.39
C GLU A 197 -7.94 -3.91 18.13
N THR A 198 -8.96 -3.29 17.54
CA THR A 198 -10.34 -3.26 18.06
C THR A 198 -10.91 -4.67 18.22
N ALA A 199 -10.77 -5.53 17.19
CA ALA A 199 -11.23 -6.92 17.25
C ALA A 199 -10.51 -7.70 18.36
N ASN A 200 -9.19 -7.56 18.45
CA ASN A 200 -8.39 -8.21 19.50
C ASN A 200 -8.79 -7.74 20.91
N ALA A 201 -8.99 -6.44 21.11
CA ALA A 201 -9.42 -5.87 22.39
C ALA A 201 -10.82 -6.36 22.80
N ALA A 202 -11.70 -6.59 21.83
CA ALA A 202 -13.04 -7.12 22.04
C ALA A 202 -13.11 -8.65 22.17
N GLY A 203 -12.02 -9.37 21.89
CA GLY A 203 -12.03 -10.83 21.79
C GLY A 203 -12.85 -11.36 20.60
N LEU A 204 -12.95 -10.58 19.52
CA LEU A 204 -13.77 -10.86 18.34
C LEU A 204 -12.92 -11.29 17.13
N PRO A 205 -13.50 -11.99 16.13
CA PRO A 205 -12.80 -12.31 14.89
C PRO A 205 -12.31 -11.06 14.16
N ALA A 206 -11.09 -11.11 13.60
CA ALA A 206 -10.45 -9.96 12.97
C ALA A 206 -11.29 -9.30 11.85
N GLY A 207 -12.05 -10.10 11.08
CA GLY A 207 -12.90 -9.59 10.00
C GLY A 207 -14.25 -9.03 10.46
N LEU A 208 -14.67 -9.25 11.70
CA LEU A 208 -16.00 -8.84 12.18
C LEU A 208 -16.12 -7.33 12.27
N VAL A 209 -15.08 -6.63 12.76
CA VAL A 209 -15.08 -5.17 12.85
C VAL A 209 -15.22 -4.55 11.46
N ASP A 210 -14.46 -5.04 10.48
CA ASP A 210 -14.52 -4.55 9.10
C ASP A 210 -15.89 -4.75 8.44
N ALA A 211 -16.55 -5.88 8.73
CA ALA A 211 -17.89 -6.22 8.26
C ALA A 211 -18.97 -5.34 8.90
N VAL A 212 -18.93 -5.16 10.22
CA VAL A 212 -19.87 -4.29 10.94
C VAL A 212 -19.74 -2.84 10.48
N GLU A 213 -18.51 -2.36 10.26
CA GLU A 213 -18.26 -1.03 9.68
C GLU A 213 -18.65 -0.92 8.20
N ALA A 214 -18.80 -2.05 7.50
CA ALA A 214 -19.37 -2.10 6.15
C ALA A 214 -20.92 -2.09 6.15
N GLY A 215 -21.55 -2.09 7.33
CA GLY A 215 -23.00 -2.14 7.49
C GLY A 215 -23.58 -3.56 7.61
N GLU A 216 -22.74 -4.59 7.73
CA GLU A 216 -23.23 -5.95 7.97
C GLU A 216 -23.75 -6.09 9.42
N SER A 217 -24.78 -6.91 9.59
CA SER A 217 -25.34 -7.19 10.92
C SER A 217 -24.44 -8.16 11.69
N ALA A 218 -24.14 -7.83 12.95
CA ALA A 218 -23.49 -8.74 13.89
C ALA A 218 -24.54 -9.55 14.68
N GLY A 219 -24.12 -10.67 15.27
CA GLY A 219 -24.96 -11.38 16.23
C GLY A 219 -25.20 -10.56 17.50
N ASP A 220 -26.22 -10.92 18.28
CA ASP A 220 -26.62 -10.16 19.48
C ASP A 220 -25.49 -10.07 20.53
N ALA A 221 -24.76 -11.17 20.75
CA ALA A 221 -23.64 -11.21 21.68
C ALA A 221 -22.47 -10.30 21.25
N ASP A 222 -22.16 -10.31 19.96
CA ASP A 222 -21.12 -9.47 19.37
C ASP A 222 -21.54 -7.99 19.41
N THR A 223 -22.82 -7.71 19.11
CA THR A 223 -23.40 -6.37 19.21
C THR A 223 -23.30 -5.82 20.62
N ALA A 224 -23.62 -6.62 21.65
CA ALA A 224 -23.48 -6.21 23.05
C ALA A 224 -22.01 -5.91 23.40
N THR A 225 -21.10 -6.77 22.95
CA THR A 225 -19.64 -6.60 23.16
C THR A 225 -19.13 -5.31 22.52
N LEU A 226 -19.51 -5.05 21.27
CA LEU A 226 -19.10 -3.85 20.54
C LEU A 226 -19.68 -2.57 21.15
N ASN A 227 -20.94 -2.57 21.61
CA ASN A 227 -21.51 -1.42 22.32
C ASN A 227 -20.78 -1.14 23.64
N ALA A 228 -20.40 -2.18 24.40
CA ALA A 228 -19.62 -2.01 25.63
C ALA A 228 -18.24 -1.43 25.34
N LEU A 229 -17.58 -1.88 24.26
CA LEU A 229 -16.30 -1.32 23.83
C LEU A 229 -16.44 0.15 23.43
N ILE A 230 -17.43 0.53 22.62
CA ILE A 230 -17.69 1.93 22.24
C ILE A 230 -17.82 2.80 23.50
N ALA A 231 -18.65 2.38 24.45
CA ALA A 231 -18.84 3.13 25.70
C ALA A 231 -17.54 3.29 26.52
N SER A 232 -16.60 2.34 26.43
CA SER A 232 -15.30 2.43 27.09
C SER A 232 -14.29 3.34 26.37
N LEU A 233 -14.46 3.55 25.06
CA LEU A 233 -13.58 4.39 24.23
C LEU A 233 -14.03 5.85 24.18
N ASP A 234 -15.32 6.12 24.39
CA ASP A 234 -15.89 7.47 24.42
C ASP A 234 -15.78 8.13 25.82
N GLY A 235 -15.37 7.39 26.85
CA GLY A 235 -15.15 7.87 28.22
C GLY A 235 -13.75 8.41 28.45
#